data_AF-I3CAR7-F1
#
_entry.id   AF-I3CAR7-F1
#
_cell.length_a   1.000
_cell.length_b   1.000
_cell.length_c   1.000
_cell.angle_alpha   90.00
_cell.angle_beta   90.00
_cell.angle_gamma   90.00
#
_symmetry.space_group_name_H-M   'P 1'
#
loop_
_entity.id
_entity.type
_entity.pdbx_description
1 polymer ?
#
loop_
_entity_poly.entity_id
_entity_poly.type
_entity_poly.pdbx_seq_one_letter_code
_entity_poly.pdbx_strand_id
1 'polypeptide(L)'
;MKSHKKSTRKAVDKTITFNTKWNGIPLLITYTKNYYKIAGISHITVKAPEPLPITETGFRSMWFHEEELSTTTPVAFLLEILNFESQTRQWKKYIAAQKLKAKQSNQLELF
;
A
#
# COMPACT_ATOMS: atom_id res chain seq x y z
N MET A 1 39.02 -21.97 14.44
CA MET A 1 38.53 -21.80 13.05
C MET A 1 37.21 -21.04 13.09
N LYS A 2 37.18 -19.75 12.72
CA LYS A 2 35.95 -18.93 12.73
C LYS A 2 35.22 -19.08 11.39
N SER A 3 34.26 -20.00 11.32
CA SER A 3 33.38 -20.16 10.15
C SER A 3 32.36 -19.02 10.12
N HIS A 4 32.60 -18.02 9.27
CA HIS A 4 31.61 -16.99 8.96
C HIS A 4 30.59 -17.61 8.01
N LYS A 5 29.39 -17.95 8.51
CA LYS A 5 28.22 -18.24 7.67
C LYS A 5 27.91 -16.98 6.86
N LYS A 6 28.35 -16.94 5.60
CA LYS A 6 27.96 -15.91 4.64
C LYS A 6 26.44 -15.97 4.49
N SER A 7 25.76 -14.94 4.98
CA SER A 7 24.35 -14.68 4.73
C SER A 7 24.13 -14.69 3.22
N THR A 8 23.40 -15.68 2.74
CA THR A 8 22.94 -15.77 1.36
C THR A 8 21.89 -14.68 1.16
N ARG A 9 22.34 -13.47 0.78
CA ARG A 9 21.44 -12.49 0.18
C ARG A 9 20.90 -13.12 -1.10
N LYS A 10 19.72 -13.76 -1.01
CA LYS A 10 18.95 -14.23 -2.16
C LYS A 10 18.86 -13.07 -3.14
N ALA A 11 19.20 -13.30 -4.40
CA ALA A 11 18.98 -12.32 -5.46
C ALA A 11 17.48 -12.03 -5.49
N VAL A 12 17.09 -10.91 -4.88
CA VAL A 12 15.73 -10.39 -4.95
C VAL A 12 15.57 -9.93 -6.40
N ASP A 13 14.57 -10.47 -7.09
CA ASP A 13 14.20 -10.00 -8.44
C ASP A 13 13.97 -8.49 -8.42
N LYS A 14 14.04 -7.85 -9.59
CA LYS A 14 14.01 -6.38 -9.75
C LYS A 14 12.85 -5.75 -8.95
N THR A 15 13.18 -5.07 -7.86
CA THR A 15 12.25 -4.20 -7.14
C THR A 15 11.99 -2.94 -7.99
N ILE A 16 10.73 -2.59 -8.16
CA ILE A 16 10.30 -1.42 -8.92
C ILE A 16 9.44 -0.54 -8.02
N THR A 17 9.65 0.76 -8.11
CA THR A 17 8.90 1.76 -7.36
C THR A 17 8.08 2.62 -8.31
N PHE A 18 6.84 2.90 -7.93
CA PHE A 18 5.89 3.71 -8.68
C PHE A 18 5.38 4.84 -7.79
N ASN A 19 5.29 6.04 -8.38
CA ASN A 19 4.59 7.17 -7.80
C ASN A 19 3.25 7.32 -8.49
N THR A 20 2.16 7.37 -7.73
CA THR A 20 0.81 7.55 -8.27
C THR A 20 -0.06 8.34 -7.27
N LYS A 21 -1.34 8.54 -7.61
CA LYS A 21 -2.33 9.14 -6.72
C LYS A 21 -3.60 8.30 -6.68
N TRP A 22 -4.25 8.28 -5.53
CA TRP A 22 -5.57 7.68 -5.34
C TRP A 22 -6.45 8.68 -4.60
N ASN A 23 -7.58 9.12 -5.20
CA ASN A 23 -8.45 10.15 -4.63
C ASN A 23 -7.73 11.42 -4.16
N GLY A 24 -6.69 11.83 -4.90
CA GLY A 24 -5.84 12.98 -4.54
C GLY A 24 -4.70 12.67 -3.57
N ILE A 25 -4.72 11.51 -2.91
CA ILE A 25 -3.71 11.05 -1.96
C ILE A 25 -2.47 10.55 -2.72
N PRO A 26 -1.27 11.11 -2.50
CA PRO A 26 -0.06 10.63 -3.14
C PRO A 26 0.36 9.27 -2.56
N LEU A 27 0.67 8.32 -3.44
CA LEU A 27 1.08 6.96 -3.10
C LEU A 27 2.49 6.68 -3.63
N LEU A 28 3.31 6.08 -2.78
CA LEU A 28 4.57 5.43 -3.15
C LEU A 28 4.38 3.92 -3.06
N ILE A 29 4.37 3.25 -4.20
CA ILE A 29 4.17 1.81 -4.32
C ILE A 29 5.52 1.16 -4.60
N THR A 30 5.92 0.18 -3.82
CA THR A 30 7.12 -0.63 -4.11
C THR A 30 6.72 -2.08 -4.30
N TYR A 31 7.00 -2.62 -5.48
CA TYR A 31 6.69 -3.99 -5.86
C TYR A 31 7.99 -4.77 -6.09
N THR A 32 8.03 -5.96 -5.52
CA THR A 32 9.11 -6.93 -5.70
C THR A 32 8.52 -8.23 -6.22
N LYS A 33 8.75 -8.49 -7.50
CA LYS A 33 8.34 -9.73 -8.17
C LYS A 33 9.01 -10.92 -7.50
N ASN A 34 8.28 -12.03 -7.34
CA ASN A 34 8.81 -13.31 -6.86
C ASN A 34 9.72 -13.20 -5.62
N TYR A 35 9.34 -12.34 -4.67
CA TYR A 35 10.05 -12.16 -3.40
C TYR A 35 10.35 -13.51 -2.72
N TYR A 36 9.40 -14.45 -2.80
CA TYR A 36 9.65 -15.87 -2.54
C TYR A 36 9.51 -16.70 -3.81
N LYS A 37 10.59 -16.75 -4.61
CA LYS A 37 10.64 -17.42 -5.91
C LYS A 37 10.11 -18.86 -5.95
N ILE A 38 10.43 -19.68 -4.95
CA ILE A 38 9.99 -21.09 -4.89
C ILE A 38 8.48 -21.21 -4.72
N ALA A 39 7.86 -20.25 -4.02
CA ALA A 39 6.43 -20.24 -3.75
C ALA A 39 5.63 -19.40 -4.77
N GLY A 40 6.30 -18.75 -5.73
CA GLY A 40 5.65 -17.82 -6.67
C GLY A 40 4.99 -16.63 -5.97
N ILE A 41 5.48 -16.24 -4.79
CA ILE A 41 4.89 -15.14 -4.01
C ILE A 41 5.65 -13.85 -4.29
N SER A 42 4.91 -12.82 -4.65
CA SER A 42 5.36 -11.46 -4.82
C SER A 42 5.02 -10.60 -3.61
N HIS A 43 5.68 -9.45 -3.51
CA HIS A 43 5.53 -8.53 -2.40
C HIS A 43 5.22 -7.13 -2.92
N ILE A 44 4.20 -6.49 -2.36
CA ILE A 44 3.87 -5.09 -2.63
C ILE A 44 3.76 -4.32 -1.33
N THR A 45 4.29 -3.11 -1.33
CA THR A 45 4.13 -2.16 -0.24
C THR A 45 3.57 -0.86 -0.78
N VAL A 46 2.77 -0.18 0.05
CA VAL A 46 2.28 1.16 -0.21
C VAL A 46 2.59 2.05 0.97
N LYS A 47 3.00 3.28 0.66
CA LYS A 47 3.18 4.38 1.61
C LYS A 47 2.36 5.58 1.13
N ALA A 48 1.65 6.19 2.07
CA ALA A 48 0.87 7.40 1.91
C ALA A 48 1.09 8.32 3.13
N PRO A 49 0.91 9.64 2.98
CA PRO A 49 1.02 10.58 4.10
C PRO A 49 -0.16 10.52 5.07
N GLU A 50 -1.26 9.88 4.67
CA GLU A 50 -2.50 9.79 5.42
C GLU A 50 -3.06 8.36 5.38
N PRO A 51 -4.04 8.03 6.25
CA PRO A 51 -4.64 6.70 6.27
C PRO A 51 -5.25 6.29 4.93
N LEU A 52 -5.26 4.99 4.65
CA LEU A 52 -5.89 4.39 3.49
C LEU A 52 -6.96 3.39 3.94
N PRO A 53 -7.90 2.99 3.07
CA PRO A 53 -8.89 1.95 3.40
C PRO A 53 -8.28 0.65 3.97
N ILE A 54 -7.05 0.33 3.55
CA ILE A 54 -6.33 -0.88 3.97
C ILE A 54 -5.41 -0.66 5.19
N THR A 55 -5.19 0.57 5.64
CA THR A 55 -4.25 0.87 6.73
C THR A 55 -4.54 2.19 7.44
N GLU A 56 -4.48 2.17 8.78
CA GLU A 56 -4.66 3.36 9.61
C GLU A 56 -3.44 4.31 9.61
N THR A 57 -2.27 3.84 9.17
CA THR A 57 -1.01 4.62 9.25
C THR A 57 -0.57 5.16 7.90
N GLY A 58 -1.25 4.79 6.81
CA GLY A 58 -0.80 5.05 5.44
C GLY A 58 0.29 4.09 4.94
N PHE A 59 0.73 3.12 5.76
CA PHE A 59 1.65 2.06 5.36
C PHE A 59 0.99 0.68 5.37
N ARG A 60 1.15 -0.09 4.29
CA ARG A 60 0.73 -1.50 4.22
C ARG A 60 1.78 -2.31 3.45
N SER A 61 2.04 -3.53 3.95
CA SER A 61 2.83 -4.57 3.28
C SER A 61 1.91 -5.76 2.99
N MET A 62 1.95 -6.28 1.76
CA MET A 62 1.09 -7.39 1.32
C MET A 62 1.87 -8.38 0.46
N TRP A 63 1.56 -9.66 0.63
CA TRP A 63 2.08 -10.75 -0.20
C TRP A 63 0.93 -11.40 -0.93
N PHE A 64 1.17 -11.80 -2.18
CA PHE A 64 0.17 -12.39 -3.06
C PHE A 64 0.88 -13.28 -4.08
N HIS A 65 0.16 -14.21 -4.70
CA HIS A 65 0.72 -15.05 -5.75
C HIS A 65 0.92 -14.21 -7.03
N GLU A 66 2.07 -14.34 -7.67
CA GLU A 66 2.40 -13.56 -8.88
C GLU A 66 1.38 -13.76 -10.02
N GLU A 67 0.70 -14.90 -10.04
CA GLU A 67 -0.40 -15.21 -10.97
C GLU A 67 -1.59 -14.26 -10.84
N GLU A 68 -1.80 -13.66 -9.67
CA GLU A 68 -2.84 -12.64 -9.43
C GLU A 68 -2.59 -11.36 -10.24
N LEU A 69 -1.35 -11.11 -10.68
CA LEU A 69 -1.00 -10.02 -11.59
C LEU A 69 -1.01 -10.40 -13.07
N SER A 70 -1.41 -11.62 -13.43
CA SER A 70 -1.35 -12.10 -14.82
C SER A 70 -2.11 -11.21 -15.82
N THR A 71 -3.17 -10.54 -15.37
CA THR A 71 -4.03 -9.66 -16.19
C THR A 71 -3.91 -8.18 -15.85
N THR A 72 -3.08 -7.80 -14.88
CA THR A 72 -3.04 -6.42 -14.36
C THR A 72 -1.64 -5.97 -13.96
N THR A 73 -1.48 -4.68 -13.71
CA THR A 73 -0.20 -4.13 -13.22
C THR A 73 -0.20 -4.07 -11.69
N PRO A 74 0.98 -4.09 -11.02
CA PRO A 74 1.05 -3.92 -9.56
C PRO A 74 0.32 -2.67 -9.04
N VAL A 75 0.37 -1.58 -9.81
CA VAL A 75 -0.33 -0.34 -9.49
C VAL A 75 -1.84 -0.54 -9.59
N ALA A 76 -2.33 -1.08 -10.71
CA ALA A 76 -3.76 -1.29 -10.93
C ALA A 76 -4.37 -2.26 -9.90
N PHE A 77 -3.67 -3.35 -9.59
CA PHE A 77 -4.05 -4.30 -8.53
C PHE A 77 -4.24 -3.60 -7.17
N LEU A 78 -3.28 -2.77 -6.76
CA LEU A 78 -3.40 -2.03 -5.50
C LEU A 78 -4.55 -1.01 -5.53
N LEU A 79 -4.73 -0.29 -6.64
CA LEU A 79 -5.82 0.69 -6.77
C LEU A 79 -7.20 0.02 -6.72
N GLU A 80 -7.34 -1.18 -7.28
CA GLU A 80 -8.56 -1.98 -7.19
C GLU A 80 -8.88 -2.37 -5.75
N ILE A 81 -7.89 -2.86 -5.00
CA ILE A 81 -8.05 -3.17 -3.57
C ILE A 81 -8.47 -1.91 -2.79
N LEU A 82 -7.81 -0.78 -3.02
CA LEU A 82 -8.17 0.49 -2.37
C LEU A 82 -9.60 0.91 -2.70
N ASN A 83 -10.02 0.77 -3.95
CA ASN A 83 -11.38 1.09 -4.37
C ASN A 83 -12.41 0.16 -3.72
N PHE A 84 -12.15 -1.14 -3.68
CA PHE A 84 -13.01 -2.12 -3.04
C PHE A 84 -13.16 -1.84 -1.54
N GLU A 85 -12.04 -1.70 -0.83
CA GLU A 85 -12.01 -1.47 0.61
C GLU A 85 -12.57 -0.09 1.02
N SER A 86 -12.52 0.89 0.11
CA SER A 86 -13.17 2.19 0.33
C SER A 86 -14.70 2.10 0.43
N GLN A 87 -15.30 1.00 -0.05
CA GLN A 87 -16.74 0.79 0.05
C GLN A 87 -17.20 0.31 1.42
N THR A 88 -16.28 -0.11 2.29
CA THR A 88 -16.61 -0.62 3.62
C THR A 88 -17.27 0.45 4.49
N ARG A 89 -18.20 0.02 5.35
CA ARG A 89 -18.88 0.91 6.29
C ARG A 89 -17.90 1.61 7.24
N GLN A 90 -16.83 0.92 7.62
CA GLN A 90 -15.78 1.46 8.48
C GLN A 90 -15.08 2.63 7.83
N TRP A 91 -14.63 2.48 6.57
CA TRP A 91 -13.97 3.55 5.85
C TRP A 91 -14.90 4.76 5.63
N LYS A 92 -16.16 4.51 5.25
CA LYS A 92 -17.16 5.57 5.06
C LYS A 92 -17.39 6.39 6.34
N LYS A 93 -17.43 5.74 7.51
CA LYS A 93 -17.52 6.42 8.81
C LYS A 93 -16.27 7.25 9.11
N TYR A 94 -15.09 6.71 8.85
CA TYR A 94 -13.82 7.43 9.01
C TYR A 94 -13.81 8.72 8.19
N ILE A 95 -14.14 8.66 6.89
CA ILE A 95 -14.18 9.84 6.01
C ILE A 95 -15.22 10.86 6.49
N ALA A 96 -16.40 10.42 6.94
CA ALA A 96 -17.42 11.33 7.47
C ALA A 96 -16.92 12.07 8.74
N ALA A 97 -16.24 11.36 9.64
CA ALA A 97 -15.65 11.97 10.83
C ALA A 97 -14.54 12.97 10.48
N GLN A 98 -13.68 12.66 9.51
CA GLN A 98 -12.62 13.56 9.04
C GLN A 98 -13.20 14.84 8.41
N LYS A 99 -14.26 14.72 7.60
CA LYS A 99 -14.97 15.89 7.03
C LYS A 99 -15.58 16.78 8.12
N LEU A 100 -16.16 16.18 9.16
CA LEU A 100 -16.74 16.93 10.27
C LEU A 100 -15.67 17.72 11.04
N LYS A 101 -14.53 17.09 11.34
CA LYS A 101 -13.39 17.75 12.01
C LYS A 101 -12.85 18.93 11.18
N ALA A 102 -12.67 18.73 9.88
CA ALA A 102 -12.20 19.79 8.98
C ALA A 102 -13.17 20.98 8.92
N LYS A 103 -14.49 20.73 8.97
CA LYS A 103 -15.49 21.79 9.03
C LYS A 103 -15.41 22.59 10.34
N GLN A 104 -15.20 21.90 11.47
CA GLN A 104 -15.09 22.53 12.79
C GLN A 104 -13.82 23.37 12.92
N SER A 105 -12.67 22.88 12.43
CA SER A 105 -11.42 23.65 12.46
C SER A 105 -11.54 24.94 11.64
N ASN A 106 -12.13 24.85 10.45
CA ASN A 106 -12.29 26.01 9.57
C ASN A 106 -13.25 27.08 10.14
N GLN A 107 -14.17 26.69 11.03
CA GLN A 107 -15.07 27.61 11.73
C GLN A 107 -14.39 28.34 12.90
N LEU A 108 -13.37 27.72 13.51
CA LEU A 108 -12.63 28.30 14.64
C LEU A 108 -11.57 29.32 14.19
N GLU A 109 -11.05 29.22 12.97
CA GLU A 109 -10.07 30.19 12.41
C GLU A 109 -10.73 31.49 11.87
N LEU A 110 -12.06 31.57 11.90
CA LEU A 110 -12.83 32.74 11.45
C LEU A 110 -13.29 33.65 12.61
N PHE A 111 -12.87 33.36 13.85
CA PHE A 111 -13.08 34.16 15.05
C PHE A 111 -11.74 34.60 15.63
#